data_AF-A0A554VPE2-F1
#
_entry.id   AF-A0A554VPE2-F1
#
_cell.length_a   1.000
_cell.length_b   1.000
_cell.length_c   1.000
_cell.angle_alpha   90.00
_cell.angle_beta   90.00
_cell.angle_gamma   90.00
#
_symmetry.space_group_name_H-M   'P 1'
#
loop_
_entity.id
_entity.type
_entity.pdbx_description
1 polymer ?
#
loop_
_entity_poly.entity_id
_entity_poly.type
_entity_poly.pdbx_seq_one_letter_code
_entity_poly.pdbx_strand_id
1 'polypeptide(L)'
;MKTILESTLEGMQPKIFEQEILKILSIQPWHFNSCVNKYGGYALLLKNWIHECYKEGYTTHEIAQNIRSSPLSLEGIKKGKPLTLKLSA
;
A
#
# COMPACT_ATOMS: atom_id res chain seq x y z
N MET A 1 -22.63 -5.99 -18.33
CA MET A 1 -22.44 -4.53 -18.23
C MET A 1 -21.22 -4.30 -17.33
N LYS A 2 -20.08 -3.95 -17.93
CA LYS A 2 -18.77 -3.89 -17.30
C LYS A 2 -18.06 -2.67 -17.91
N THR A 3 -18.57 -1.47 -17.63
CA THR A 3 -18.26 -0.28 -18.46
C THR A 3 -18.17 1.03 -17.69
N ILE A 4 -17.98 0.98 -16.37
CA ILE A 4 -17.83 2.20 -15.54
C ILE A 4 -16.54 2.15 -14.69
N LEU A 5 -15.97 0.97 -14.45
CA LEU A 5 -14.76 0.84 -13.62
C LEU A 5 -13.45 1.10 -14.40
N GLU A 6 -13.41 0.78 -15.70
CA GLU A 6 -12.19 0.98 -16.51
C GLU A 6 -11.83 2.46 -16.68
N SER A 7 -12.83 3.34 -16.84
CA SER A 7 -12.59 4.77 -17.09
C SER A 7 -12.07 5.55 -15.87
N THR A 8 -12.24 5.02 -14.65
CA THR A 8 -11.70 5.66 -13.43
C THR A 8 -10.24 5.26 -13.19
N LEU A 9 -9.83 4.09 -13.68
CA LEU A 9 -8.46 3.57 -13.55
C LEU A 9 -7.52 4.11 -14.64
N GLU A 10 -8.04 4.46 -15.83
CA GLU A 10 -7.23 4.93 -16.96
C GLU A 10 -6.50 6.28 -16.75
N GLY A 11 -6.80 7.04 -15.68
CA GLY A 11 -6.18 8.34 -15.42
C GLY A 11 -5.16 8.37 -14.28
N MET A 12 -5.21 7.42 -13.34
CA MET A 12 -4.44 7.51 -12.10
C MET A 12 -3.10 6.78 -12.23
N GLN A 13 -2.01 7.53 -12.39
CA GLN A 13 -0.66 6.95 -12.41
C GLN A 13 -0.44 6.01 -11.19
N PRO A 14 0.23 4.85 -11.34
CA PRO A 14 0.44 3.90 -10.26
C PRO A 14 1.04 4.52 -8.97
N LYS A 15 1.86 5.55 -9.16
CA LYS A 15 2.44 6.34 -8.07
C LYS A 15 1.40 7.16 -7.29
N ILE A 16 0.40 7.74 -7.97
CA ILE A 16 -0.70 8.47 -7.33
C ILE A 16 -1.58 7.49 -6.56
N PHE A 17 -1.84 6.33 -7.14
CA PHE A 17 -2.59 5.25 -6.50
C PHE A 17 -1.93 4.78 -5.19
N GLU A 18 -0.62 4.52 -5.21
CA GLU A 18 0.16 4.21 -4.01
C GLU A 18 0.06 5.35 -2.97
N GLN A 19 0.22 6.60 -3.41
CA GLN A 19 0.16 7.77 -2.52
C GLN A 19 -1.20 7.91 -1.82
N GLU A 20 -2.31 7.69 -2.53
CA GLU A 20 -3.64 7.74 -1.93
C GLU A 20 -3.85 6.62 -0.90
N ILE A 21 -3.37 5.40 -1.17
CA ILE A 21 -3.40 4.31 -0.18
C ILE A 21 -2.60 4.69 1.07
N LEU A 22 -1.37 5.20 0.89
CA LEU A 22 -0.51 5.60 2.01
C LEU A 22 -1.14 6.73 2.83
N LYS A 23 -1.82 7.68 2.16
CA LYS A 23 -2.59 8.75 2.81
C LYS A 23 -3.74 8.18 3.65
N ILE A 24 -4.53 7.24 3.12
CA ILE A 24 -5.59 6.55 3.89
C ILE A 24 -4.98 5.84 5.11
N LEU A 25 -3.82 5.21 4.96
CA LEU A 25 -3.11 4.53 6.06
C LEU A 25 -2.39 5.48 7.02
N SER A 26 -2.44 6.80 6.78
CA SER A 26 -1.70 7.81 7.54
C SER A 26 -0.20 7.51 7.61
N ILE A 27 0.37 7.07 6.48
CA ILE A 27 1.80 6.80 6.30
C ILE A 27 2.35 7.88 5.36
N GLN A 28 3.43 8.54 5.77
CA GLN A 28 4.08 9.50 4.89
C GLN A 28 4.85 8.77 3.76
N PRO A 29 4.73 9.19 2.49
CA PRO A 29 5.35 8.47 1.37
C PRO A 29 6.86 8.29 1.48
N TRP A 30 7.57 9.26 2.08
CA TRP A 30 9.01 9.17 2.28
C TRP A 30 9.40 8.11 3.32
N HIS A 31 8.61 7.95 4.39
CA HIS A 31 8.82 6.87 5.36
C HIS A 31 8.65 5.50 4.71
N PHE A 32 7.60 5.32 3.91
CA PHE A 32 7.36 4.07 3.20
C PHE A 32 8.48 3.76 2.21
N ASN A 33 8.86 4.71 1.35
CA ASN A 33 9.94 4.53 0.39
C ASN A 33 11.31 4.30 1.07
N SER A 34 11.59 5.00 2.18
CA SER A 34 12.80 4.74 2.97
C SER A 34 12.81 3.30 3.51
N CYS A 35 11.66 2.81 4.00
CA CYS A 35 11.55 1.42 4.46
C CYS A 35 11.77 0.41 3.34
N VAL A 36 11.18 0.64 2.16
CA VAL A 36 11.38 -0.19 0.97
C VAL A 36 12.85 -0.23 0.56
N ASN A 37 13.50 0.94 0.47
CA ASN A 37 14.88 1.05 0.01
C ASN A 37 15.89 0.48 1.02
N LYS A 38 15.66 0.68 2.33
CA LYS A 38 16.63 0.35 3.38
C LYS A 38 16.50 -1.09 3.87
N TYR A 39 15.27 -1.60 3.96
CA TYR A 39 15.00 -2.90 4.57
C TYR A 39 14.47 -3.93 3.56
N GLY A 40 13.88 -3.50 2.44
CA GLY A 40 13.28 -4.40 1.47
C GLY A 40 12.22 -5.31 2.11
N GLY A 41 12.31 -6.61 1.82
CA GLY A 41 11.47 -7.65 2.43
C GLY A 41 9.98 -7.36 2.28
N TYR A 42 9.25 -7.41 3.40
CA TYR A 42 7.81 -7.16 3.42
C TYR A 42 7.40 -5.77 2.90
N ALA A 43 8.24 -4.75 3.03
CA ALA A 43 7.94 -3.43 2.46
C ALA A 43 7.97 -3.45 0.94
N LEU A 44 8.96 -4.14 0.35
CA LEU A 44 9.04 -4.31 -1.11
C LEU A 44 7.90 -5.18 -1.64
N LEU A 45 7.57 -6.27 -0.94
CA LEU A 45 6.42 -7.13 -1.29
C LEU A 45 5.12 -6.34 -1.25
N LEU A 46 4.90 -5.53 -0.21
CA LEU A 46 3.71 -4.69 -0.11
C LEU A 46 3.63 -3.67 -1.25
N LYS A 47 4.75 -3.05 -1.62
CA LYS A 47 4.81 -2.12 -2.76
C LYS A 47 4.45 -2.81 -4.09
N ASN A 48 5.02 -3.98 -4.34
CA ASN A 48 4.73 -4.74 -5.56
C ASN A 48 3.26 -5.18 -5.59
N TRP A 49 2.74 -5.67 -4.47
CA TRP A 49 1.34 -6.09 -4.35
C TRP A 49 0.36 -4.94 -4.57
N ILE A 50 0.64 -3.73 -4.04
CA ILE A 50 -0.17 -2.54 -4.34
C ILE A 50 -0.22 -2.26 -5.85
N HIS A 51 0.91 -2.41 -6.54
CA HIS A 51 1.01 -2.24 -7.98
C HIS A 51 0.24 -3.31 -8.77
N GLU A 52 0.23 -4.55 -8.29
CA GLU A 52 -0.58 -5.63 -8.87
C GLU A 52 -2.07 -5.35 -8.69
N CYS A 53 -2.49 -4.94 -7.48
CA CYS A 53 -3.87 -4.57 -7.23
C CYS A 53 -4.35 -3.37 -8.08
N TYR A 54 -3.46 -2.41 -8.37
CA TYR A 54 -3.77 -1.34 -9.33
C TYR A 54 -4.09 -1.90 -10.72
N LYS A 55 -3.30 -2.87 -11.22
CA LYS A 55 -3.52 -3.51 -12.52
C LYS A 55 -4.80 -4.36 -12.54
N GLU A 56 -5.15 -4.96 -11.42
CA GLU A 56 -6.36 -5.77 -11.25
C GLU A 56 -7.63 -4.91 -11.03
N GLY A 57 -7.47 -3.59 -10.86
CA GLY A 57 -8.56 -2.64 -10.76
C GLY A 57 -9.21 -2.54 -9.38
N TYR A 58 -8.49 -2.91 -8.32
CA TYR A 58 -8.94 -2.66 -6.95
C TYR A 58 -8.95 -1.17 -6.63
N THR A 59 -9.82 -0.78 -5.71
CA THR A 59 -9.87 0.58 -5.20
C THR A 59 -8.84 0.81 -4.10
N THR A 60 -8.42 2.07 -3.92
CA THR A 60 -7.50 2.47 -2.85
C THR A 60 -8.06 2.16 -1.45
N HIS A 61 -9.38 2.25 -1.27
CA HIS A 61 -10.06 1.93 -0.03
C HIS A 61 -10.03 0.43 0.31
N GLU A 62 -10.32 -0.45 -0.66
CA GLU A 62 -10.25 -1.90 -0.47
C GLU A 62 -8.85 -2.34 -0.06
N ILE A 63 -7.83 -1.83 -0.76
CA ILE A 63 -6.43 -2.14 -0.46
C ILE A 63 -6.05 -1.64 0.94
N ALA A 64 -6.38 -0.39 1.28
CA ALA A 64 -6.09 0.15 2.60
C ALA A 64 -6.77 -0.65 3.72
N GLN A 65 -8.00 -1.13 3.48
CA GLN A 65 -8.72 -2.00 4.42
C GLN A 65 -8.05 -3.37 4.56
N ASN A 66 -7.62 -3.98 3.46
CA ASN A 66 -6.88 -5.24 3.47
C ASN A 66 -5.56 -5.10 4.25
N ILE A 67 -4.83 -4.01 4.03
CA ILE A 67 -3.57 -3.75 4.75
C ILE A 67 -3.81 -3.56 6.25
N ARG A 68 -4.86 -2.82 6.65
CA ARG A 68 -5.21 -2.63 8.08
C ARG A 68 -5.58 -3.95 8.76
N SER A 69 -6.32 -4.79 8.05
CA SER A 69 -6.79 -6.10 8.51
C SER A 69 -5.68 -7.15 8.54
N SER A 70 -4.58 -6.90 7.82
CA SER A 70 -3.44 -7.79 7.79
C SER A 70 -2.72 -7.84 9.16
N PRO A 71 -1.97 -8.94 9.41
CA PRO A 71 -1.08 -9.02 10.57
C PRO A 71 0.15 -8.11 10.43
N LEU A 72 0.26 -7.25 9.42
CA LEU A 72 1.40 -6.35 9.28
C LEU A 72 1.32 -5.16 10.24
N SER A 73 2.42 -4.89 10.94
CA SER A 73 2.54 -3.71 11.81
C SER A 73 2.93 -2.48 11.00
N LEU A 74 1.98 -1.58 10.80
CA LEU A 74 2.21 -0.30 10.11
C LEU A 74 2.92 0.75 10.98
N GLU A 75 2.92 0.55 12.30
CA GLU A 75 3.55 1.46 13.27
C GLU A 75 5.09 1.51 13.10
N GLY A 76 5.69 0.42 12.60
CA GLY A 76 7.10 0.39 12.23
C GLY A 76 7.39 1.37 11.09
N ILE A 77 6.60 1.31 10.02
CA ILE A 77 6.77 2.16 8.83
C ILE A 77 6.66 3.64 9.20
N LYS A 78 5.67 4.01 10.01
CA LYS A 78 5.47 5.40 10.46
C LYS A 78 6.68 5.98 11.20
N LYS A 79 7.53 5.12 11.75
CA LYS A 79 8.76 5.47 12.50
C LYS A 79 10.04 5.20 11.70
N GLY A 80 9.94 4.88 10.41
CA GLY A 80 11.08 4.53 9.56
C GLY A 80 11.75 3.20 9.94
N LYS A 81 11.01 2.28 10.57
CA LYS A 81 11.46 0.94 10.96
C LYS A 81 10.96 -0.11 9.96
N PRO A 82 11.62 -1.27 9.85
CA PRO A 82 11.18 -2.34 8.96
C PRO A 82 9.74 -2.76 9.25
N LEU A 83 9.06 -3.23 8.20
CA LEU A 83 7.75 -3.84 8.30
C LEU A 83 7.89 -5.18 9.03
N THR A 84 7.18 -5.33 10.14
CA THR A 84 7.16 -6.56 10.94
C THR A 84 5.75 -7.12 11.04
N LEU A 85 5.65 -8.41 11.38
CA LEU A 85 4.37 -9.00 11.78
C LEU A 85 4.00 -8.49 13.18
N LYS A 86 2.71 -8.24 13.39
CA LYS A 86 2.11 -8.08 14.72
C LYS A 86 2.35 -9.40 15.43
N LEU A 87 3.27 -9.42 16.37
CA LEU A 87 3.39 -10.54 17.30
C LEU A 87 2.13 -10.52 18.15
N SER A 88 1.23 -11.48 17.92
CA SER A 88 0.17 -11.79 18.86
C SER A 88 0.86 -12.31 20.13
N ALA A 89 0.86 -11.49 21.19
CA ALA A 89 1.15 -11.96 22.55
C ALA A 89 -0.08 -12.68 23.10
#